data_AF-A0A8I1QJX6-F1
#
_entry.id   AF-A0A8I1QJX6-F1
#
_cell.length_a   1.000
_cell.length_b   1.000
_cell.length_c   1.000
_cell.angle_alpha   90.00
_cell.angle_beta   90.00
_cell.angle_gamma   90.00
#
_symmetry.space_group_name_H-M   'P 1'
#
loop_
_entity.id
_entity.type
_entity.pdbx_description
1 polymer ?
#
loop_
_entity_poly.entity_id
_entity_poly.type
_entity_poly.pdbx_seq_one_letter_code
_entity_poly.pdbx_strand_id
1 'polypeptide(L)'
;MHIRLLLLSLVAIIVPVSMASARIITPSTPDEFKLLIADFTTMLYDSHGTQVEYNAANGKTYLWYPGNPEIVRGQWKLKRNGKSVDICFKYPAGATTGRVAGDWQCQGVQPYLDGARQRSPGDGLRLSKTKAAPFVLKREKTSIPALAQQLFAAGRR
;
A
#
# COMPACT_ATOMS: atom_id res chain seq x y z
N MET A 1 -18.03 21.20 -69.48
CA MET A 1 -18.13 20.53 -68.17
C MET A 1 -16.72 20.39 -67.61
N HIS A 2 -16.28 21.31 -66.75
CA HIS A 2 -14.90 21.35 -66.23
C HIS A 2 -14.92 21.23 -64.70
N ILE A 3 -14.47 20.10 -64.19
CA ILE A 3 -14.28 19.83 -62.77
C ILE A 3 -12.95 20.45 -62.34
N ARG A 4 -13.00 21.48 -61.49
CA ARG A 4 -11.82 22.02 -60.80
C ARG A 4 -11.54 21.14 -59.57
N LEU A 5 -10.45 20.39 -59.62
CA LEU A 5 -9.93 19.62 -58.49
C LEU A 5 -9.17 20.57 -57.55
N LEU A 6 -9.76 20.93 -56.41
CA LEU A 6 -9.09 21.70 -55.35
C LEU A 6 -8.29 20.73 -54.48
N LEU A 7 -6.96 20.76 -54.64
CA LEU A 7 -6.01 20.11 -53.75
C LEU A 7 -5.98 20.87 -52.41
N LEU A 8 -6.69 20.37 -51.41
CA LEU A 8 -6.56 20.81 -50.01
C LEU A 8 -5.25 20.27 -49.44
N SER A 9 -4.26 21.14 -49.31
CA SER A 9 -2.99 20.84 -48.65
C SER A 9 -3.23 20.57 -47.15
N LEU A 10 -3.02 19.33 -46.72
CA LEU A 10 -3.01 18.97 -45.31
C LEU A 10 -1.72 19.52 -44.67
N VAL A 11 -1.81 20.63 -43.95
CA VAL A 11 -0.72 21.10 -43.09
C VAL A 11 -0.79 20.32 -41.78
N ALA A 12 0.14 19.37 -41.59
CA ALA A 12 0.28 18.68 -40.31
C ALA A 12 0.86 19.66 -39.29
N ILE A 13 0.01 20.21 -38.42
CA ILE A 13 0.44 21.02 -37.28
C ILE A 13 1.04 20.06 -36.25
N ILE A 14 2.37 19.95 -36.22
CA ILE A 14 3.08 19.31 -35.11
C ILE A 14 3.06 20.30 -33.96
N VAL A 15 2.10 20.16 -33.06
CA VAL A 15 2.10 20.92 -31.81
C VAL A 15 3.18 20.31 -30.91
N PRO A 16 4.23 21.05 -30.51
CA PRO A 16 5.18 20.53 -29.54
C PRO A 16 4.42 20.33 -28.23
N VAL A 17 4.22 19.08 -27.84
CA VAL A 17 3.78 18.76 -26.48
C VAL A 17 4.92 19.21 -25.58
N SER A 18 4.75 20.39 -24.96
CA SER A 18 5.66 20.86 -23.93
C SER A 18 5.71 19.81 -22.84
N MET A 19 6.87 19.18 -22.65
CA MET A 19 7.16 18.45 -21.43
C MET A 19 7.30 19.46 -20.30
N ALA A 20 6.18 20.07 -19.88
CA ALA A 20 6.11 20.77 -18.62
C ALA A 20 6.71 19.82 -17.58
N SER A 21 7.82 20.24 -16.96
CA SER A 21 8.59 19.45 -16.00
C SER A 21 7.62 18.70 -15.11
N ALA A 22 7.63 17.37 -15.21
CA ALA A 22 6.98 16.53 -14.22
C ALA A 22 7.56 16.95 -12.87
N ARG A 23 6.81 17.73 -12.10
CA ARG A 23 7.21 18.06 -10.74
C ARG A 23 7.26 16.72 -10.02
N ILE A 24 8.45 16.34 -9.55
CA ILE A 24 8.58 15.27 -8.57
C ILE A 24 7.89 15.81 -7.32
N ILE A 25 6.59 15.52 -7.17
CA ILE A 25 5.85 15.85 -5.97
C ILE A 25 6.41 14.94 -4.89
N THR A 26 7.29 15.47 -4.05
CA THR A 26 7.67 14.80 -2.80
C THR A 26 6.51 15.02 -1.83
N PRO A 27 5.76 13.96 -1.43
CA PRO A 27 4.62 14.12 -0.54
C PRO A 27 5.05 14.78 0.77
N SER A 28 4.24 15.73 1.25
CA SER A 28 4.52 16.50 2.47
C SER A 28 3.29 16.68 3.36
N THR A 29 2.11 16.30 2.86
CA THR A 29 0.83 16.41 3.56
C THR A 29 0.20 15.03 3.80
N PRO A 30 -0.67 14.89 4.81
CA PRO A 30 -1.41 13.64 5.03
C PRO A 30 -2.18 13.18 3.79
N ASP A 31 -2.78 14.09 3.02
CA ASP A 31 -3.56 13.72 1.83
C ASP A 31 -2.68 13.21 0.69
N GLU A 32 -1.52 13.82 0.45
CA GLU A 32 -0.55 13.31 -0.54
C GLU A 32 0.01 11.94 -0.13
N PHE A 33 0.36 11.76 1.14
CA PHE A 33 0.81 10.44 1.63
C PHE A 33 -0.31 9.41 1.60
N LYS A 34 -1.57 9.83 1.73
CA LYS A 34 -2.72 8.92 1.64
C LYS A 34 -2.79 8.26 0.27
N LEU A 35 -2.44 8.96 -0.82
CA LEU A 35 -2.37 8.39 -2.18
C LEU A 35 -1.37 7.23 -2.28
N LEU A 36 -0.36 7.22 -1.43
CA LEU A 36 0.65 6.17 -1.40
C LEU A 36 0.32 5.03 -0.46
N ILE A 37 -0.61 5.20 0.50
CA ILE A 37 -0.78 4.27 1.63
C ILE A 37 -2.17 3.65 1.65
N ALA A 38 -3.20 4.44 1.31
CA ALA A 38 -4.57 3.96 1.26
C ALA A 38 -4.74 2.97 0.11
N ASP A 39 -5.43 1.88 0.41
CA ASP A 39 -5.66 0.76 -0.51
C ASP A 39 -4.36 0.14 -1.04
N PHE A 40 -3.41 -0.11 -0.13
CA PHE A 40 -2.16 -0.81 -0.45
C PHE A 40 -1.90 -1.95 0.52
N THR A 41 -1.45 -3.08 -0.03
CA THR A 41 -0.79 -4.16 0.71
C THR A 41 0.71 -3.87 0.74
N THR A 42 1.29 -3.76 1.93
CA THR A 42 2.72 -3.47 2.15
C THR A 42 3.36 -4.63 2.90
N MET A 43 4.49 -5.13 2.39
CA MET A 43 5.31 -6.15 3.05
C MET A 43 6.54 -5.50 3.67
N LEU A 44 6.75 -5.76 4.96
CA LEU A 44 7.89 -5.31 5.76
C LEU A 44 8.74 -6.52 6.15
N TYR A 45 10.02 -6.29 6.42
CA TYR A 45 10.91 -7.30 6.99
C TYR A 45 11.84 -6.65 8.02
N ASP A 46 11.71 -7.06 9.27
CA ASP A 46 12.48 -6.56 10.41
C ASP A 46 12.91 -7.71 11.35
N SER A 47 13.31 -7.39 12.58
CA SER A 47 13.72 -8.37 13.59
C SER A 47 12.62 -9.39 13.96
N HIS A 48 11.35 -9.13 13.64
CA HIS A 48 10.24 -10.06 13.85
C HIS A 48 9.98 -10.98 12.64
N GLY A 49 10.67 -10.76 11.50
CA GLY A 49 10.52 -11.52 10.26
C GLY A 49 9.63 -10.81 9.23
N THR A 50 9.10 -11.56 8.26
CA THR A 50 8.17 -11.00 7.26
C THR A 50 6.84 -10.61 7.90
N GLN A 51 6.40 -9.38 7.69
CA GLN A 51 5.08 -8.90 8.07
C GLN A 51 4.35 -8.33 6.85
N VAL A 52 3.04 -8.49 6.78
CA VAL A 52 2.23 -7.96 5.68
C VAL A 52 1.05 -7.19 6.24
N GLU A 53 0.88 -5.96 5.78
CA GLU A 53 -0.18 -5.05 6.22
C GLU A 53 -0.98 -4.53 5.02
N TYR A 54 -2.29 -4.75 5.03
CA TYR A 54 -3.21 -4.09 4.11
C TYR A 54 -3.89 -2.91 4.79
N ASN A 55 -3.65 -1.71 4.27
CA ASN A 55 -4.26 -0.47 4.75
C ASN A 55 -5.44 -0.09 3.84
N ALA A 56 -6.67 -0.39 4.25
CA ALA A 56 -7.86 -0.06 3.49
C ALA A 56 -8.11 1.46 3.50
N ALA A 57 -8.67 2.00 2.40
CA ALA A 57 -8.92 3.44 2.25
C ALA A 57 -9.85 4.04 3.32
N ASN A 58 -10.66 3.21 3.98
CA ASN A 58 -11.57 3.60 5.06
C ASN A 58 -10.91 3.67 6.45
N GLY A 59 -9.58 3.60 6.54
CA GLY A 59 -8.85 3.68 7.81
C GLY A 59 -8.81 2.37 8.60
N LYS A 60 -9.26 1.24 8.03
CA LYS A 60 -9.03 -0.10 8.61
C LYS A 60 -7.69 -0.65 8.16
N THR A 61 -6.98 -1.34 9.05
CA THR A 61 -5.76 -2.09 8.70
C THR A 61 -5.91 -3.56 9.06
N TYR A 62 -5.21 -4.41 8.30
CA TYR A 62 -5.18 -5.87 8.46
C TYR A 62 -3.73 -6.34 8.45
N LEU A 63 -3.24 -6.74 9.62
CA LEU A 63 -1.86 -7.15 9.84
C LEU A 63 -1.76 -8.68 9.92
N TRP A 64 -0.85 -9.22 9.13
CA TRP A 64 -0.44 -10.61 9.14
C TRP A 64 1.05 -10.69 9.47
N TYR A 65 1.39 -11.37 10.57
CA TYR A 65 2.77 -11.46 11.03
C TYR A 65 3.09 -12.88 11.53
N PRO A 66 4.38 -13.22 11.71
CA PRO A 66 4.78 -14.59 11.97
C PRO A 66 4.25 -15.12 13.30
N GLY A 67 3.82 -16.39 13.30
CA GLY A 67 3.34 -17.08 14.50
C GLY A 67 1.90 -16.77 14.92
N ASN A 68 1.25 -15.73 14.37
CA ASN A 68 -0.16 -15.46 14.68
C ASN A 68 -1.09 -16.25 13.74
N PRO A 69 -2.01 -17.08 14.28
CA PRO A 69 -2.97 -17.82 13.47
C PRO A 69 -4.15 -16.96 12.99
N GLU A 70 -4.26 -15.71 13.41
CA GLU A 70 -5.31 -14.77 12.98
C GLU A 70 -4.74 -13.55 12.25
N ILE A 71 -5.55 -12.97 11.37
CA ILE A 71 -5.31 -11.65 10.81
C ILE A 71 -5.74 -10.61 11.84
N VAL A 72 -4.78 -9.79 12.29
CA VAL A 72 -5.06 -8.74 13.27
C VAL A 72 -5.71 -7.56 12.59
N ARG A 73 -6.90 -7.20 13.07
CA ARG A 73 -7.66 -6.07 12.55
C ARG A 73 -7.45 -4.85 13.44
N GLY A 74 -7.14 -3.72 12.82
CA GLY A 74 -6.92 -2.47 13.52
C GLY A 74 -7.46 -1.28 12.74
N GLN A 75 -7.02 -0.11 13.18
CA GLN A 75 -7.26 1.17 12.52
C GLN A 75 -5.93 1.82 12.18
N TRP A 76 -5.90 2.57 11.09
CA TRP A 76 -4.77 3.41 10.72
C TRP A 76 -5.23 4.82 10.39
N LYS A 77 -4.34 5.80 10.55
CA LYS A 77 -4.54 7.18 10.12
C LYS A 77 -3.21 7.85 9.83
N LEU A 78 -3.26 8.93 9.04
CA LEU A 78 -2.15 9.86 8.89
C LEU A 78 -2.42 11.09 9.75
N LYS A 79 -1.39 11.62 10.40
CA LYS A 79 -1.48 12.80 11.25
C LYS A 79 -0.31 13.73 10.94
N ARG A 80 -0.58 15.03 10.86
CA ARG A 80 0.49 16.04 10.82
C ARG A 80 1.21 16.09 12.18
N ASN A 81 2.54 16.07 12.14
CA ASN A 81 3.42 16.24 13.28
C ASN A 81 4.45 17.33 12.96
N GLY A 82 4.10 18.58 13.27
CA GLY A 82 4.84 19.75 12.82
C GLY A 82 4.94 19.83 11.29
N LYS A 83 6.16 19.82 10.76
CA LYS A 83 6.44 19.80 9.32
C LYS A 83 6.42 18.40 8.72
N SER A 84 6.33 17.36 9.54
CA SER A 84 6.34 15.95 9.14
C SER A 84 4.93 15.36 9.17
N VAL A 85 4.80 14.16 8.62
CA VAL A 85 3.58 13.35 8.68
C VAL A 85 3.91 12.02 9.34
N ASP A 86 3.08 11.63 10.30
CA ASP A 86 3.17 10.33 10.95
C ASP A 86 2.06 9.41 10.42
N ILE A 87 2.39 8.14 10.29
CA ILE A 87 1.42 7.05 10.18
C ILE A 87 1.19 6.46 11.58
N CYS A 88 -0.07 6.35 11.97
CA CYS A 88 -0.47 5.84 13.27
C CYS A 88 -1.34 4.60 13.11
N PHE A 89 -1.08 3.60 13.92
CA PHE A 89 -1.83 2.35 13.97
C PHE A 89 -2.43 2.14 15.36
N LYS A 90 -3.63 1.56 15.40
CA LYS A 90 -4.30 1.13 16.63
C LYS A 90 -4.77 -0.29 16.46
N TYR A 91 -4.23 -1.21 17.27
CA TYR A 91 -4.68 -2.60 17.33
C TYR A 91 -5.27 -2.93 18.70
N PRO A 92 -6.16 -3.94 18.79
CA PRO A 92 -6.70 -4.43 20.05
C PRO A 92 -5.62 -4.89 21.02
N ALA A 93 -5.91 -4.77 22.33
CA ALA A 93 -5.06 -5.30 23.39
C ALA A 93 -4.67 -6.78 23.13
N GLY A 94 -3.40 -7.13 23.34
CA GLY A 94 -2.89 -8.50 23.18
C GLY A 94 -2.68 -8.98 21.74
N ALA A 95 -3.04 -8.18 20.73
CA ALA A 95 -2.93 -8.59 19.32
C ALA A 95 -1.54 -8.37 18.70
N THR A 96 -0.64 -7.65 19.36
CA THR A 96 0.71 -7.37 18.88
C THR A 96 1.71 -7.51 20.02
N THR A 97 2.67 -8.42 19.90
CA THR A 97 3.80 -8.51 20.84
C THR A 97 4.72 -7.31 20.63
N GLY A 98 4.91 -6.46 21.65
CA GLY A 98 5.91 -5.37 21.62
C GLY A 98 5.40 -3.97 21.27
N ARG A 99 4.08 -3.76 21.07
CA ARG A 99 3.46 -2.43 21.00
C ARG A 99 2.44 -2.31 22.12
N VAL A 100 2.33 -1.14 22.77
CA VAL A 100 1.27 -0.91 23.78
C VAL A 100 -0.07 -0.97 23.06
N ALA A 101 -0.70 -2.12 23.18
CA ALA A 101 -1.93 -2.45 22.49
C ALA A 101 -3.11 -1.71 23.14
N GLY A 102 -4.07 -1.24 22.34
CA GLY A 102 -5.17 -0.39 22.81
C GLY A 102 -4.98 1.11 22.58
N ASP A 103 -3.75 1.59 22.36
CA ASP A 103 -3.44 2.99 22.04
C ASP A 103 -2.95 3.20 20.60
N TRP A 104 -2.96 4.45 20.15
CA TRP A 104 -2.39 4.85 18.87
C TRP A 104 -0.87 4.84 18.94
N GLN A 105 -0.24 4.02 18.11
CA GLN A 105 1.21 3.94 17.95
C GLN A 105 1.60 4.60 16.63
N CYS A 106 2.41 5.65 16.71
CA CYS A 106 2.77 6.47 15.55
C CYS A 106 4.26 6.35 15.24
N GLN A 107 4.59 6.44 13.95
CA GLN A 107 5.95 6.60 13.45
C GLN A 107 5.94 7.53 12.24
N GLY A 108 7.10 8.08 11.87
CA GLY A 108 7.24 8.86 10.65
C GLY A 108 6.80 8.05 9.43
N VAL A 109 6.01 8.66 8.55
CA VAL A 109 5.46 7.98 7.37
C VAL A 109 6.56 7.59 6.36
N GLN A 110 7.60 8.42 6.24
CA GLN A 110 8.68 8.18 5.28
C GLN A 110 9.50 6.93 5.66
N PRO A 111 9.99 6.75 6.90
CA PRO A 111 10.60 5.48 7.34
C PRO A 111 9.72 4.25 7.14
N TYR A 112 8.41 4.36 7.33
CA TYR A 112 7.48 3.26 7.06
C TYR A 112 7.48 2.87 5.57
N LEU A 113 7.46 3.86 4.67
CA LEU A 113 7.53 3.63 3.22
C LEU A 113 8.89 3.10 2.79
N ASP A 114 9.99 3.66 3.32
CA ASP A 114 11.35 3.24 3.00
C ASP A 114 11.66 1.82 3.50
N GLY A 115 11.02 1.40 4.60
CA GLY A 115 11.11 0.05 5.14
C GLY A 115 10.33 -1.00 4.32
N ALA A 116 9.43 -0.57 3.43
CA ALA A 116 8.65 -1.47 2.60
C ALA A 116 9.54 -2.24 1.62
N ARG A 117 9.49 -3.58 1.72
CA ARG A 117 10.21 -4.48 0.81
C ARG A 117 9.46 -4.70 -0.49
N GLN A 118 8.13 -4.80 -0.38
CA GLN A 118 7.24 -4.89 -1.52
C GLN A 118 5.93 -4.20 -1.20
N ARG A 119 5.29 -3.67 -2.24
CA ARG A 119 3.98 -3.01 -2.14
C ARG A 119 3.16 -3.40 -3.36
N SER A 120 1.86 -3.60 -3.15
CA SER A 120 0.90 -3.86 -4.21
C SER A 120 -0.35 -3.02 -3.95
N PRO A 121 -0.97 -2.42 -4.98
CA PRO A 121 -2.27 -1.80 -4.83
C PRO A 121 -3.32 -2.86 -4.43
N GLY A 122 -4.31 -2.42 -3.67
CA GLY A 122 -5.44 -3.22 -3.21
C GLY A 122 -5.12 -4.27 -2.13
N ASP A 123 -6.12 -5.08 -1.82
CA ASP A 123 -6.08 -6.24 -0.93
C ASP A 123 -5.77 -7.53 -1.70
N GLY A 124 -4.64 -7.59 -2.40
CA GLY A 124 -4.27 -8.71 -3.27
C GLY A 124 -4.14 -10.07 -2.55
N LEU A 125 -3.94 -10.06 -1.22
CA LEU A 125 -3.88 -11.25 -0.38
C LEU A 125 -5.18 -11.51 0.41
N ARG A 126 -6.22 -10.70 0.18
CA ARG A 126 -7.56 -10.83 0.77
C ARG A 126 -7.57 -10.84 2.30
N LEU A 127 -6.66 -10.10 2.92
CA LEU A 127 -6.51 -10.01 4.38
C LEU A 127 -7.78 -9.45 5.03
N SER A 128 -8.49 -8.56 4.33
CA SER A 128 -9.75 -7.99 4.82
C SER A 128 -10.92 -8.98 4.84
N LYS A 129 -10.83 -10.08 4.08
CA LYS A 129 -11.92 -11.04 3.87
C LYS A 129 -11.86 -12.24 4.79
N THR A 130 -10.78 -12.42 5.56
CA THR A 130 -10.61 -13.57 6.45
C THR A 130 -10.31 -13.13 7.88
N LYS A 131 -10.74 -13.93 8.86
CA LYS A 131 -10.30 -13.80 10.27
C LYS A 131 -9.09 -14.68 10.54
N ALA A 132 -9.17 -15.95 10.18
CA ALA A 132 -8.05 -16.86 10.32
C ALA A 132 -6.98 -16.57 9.26
N ALA A 133 -5.72 -16.58 9.65
CA ALA A 133 -4.62 -16.60 8.72
C ALA A 133 -4.76 -17.86 7.84
N PRO A 134 -4.61 -17.75 6.51
CA PRO A 134 -4.72 -18.91 5.61
C PRO A 134 -3.71 -20.01 5.94
N PHE A 135 -2.56 -19.60 6.48
CA PHE A 135 -1.56 -20.42 7.12
C PHE A 135 -0.78 -19.53 8.09
N VAL A 136 -0.05 -20.14 9.02
CA VAL A 136 0.84 -19.40 9.92
C VAL A 136 2.00 -18.86 9.09
N LEU A 137 2.16 -17.54 9.06
CA LEU A 137 3.27 -16.90 8.36
C LEU A 137 4.58 -17.30 9.05
N LYS A 138 5.58 -17.65 8.24
CA LYS A 138 6.90 -17.97 8.76
C LYS A 138 7.78 -16.71 8.85
N ARG A 139 8.87 -16.79 9.62
CA ARG A 139 9.76 -15.63 9.86
C ARG A 139 10.69 -15.34 8.69
N GLU A 140 10.93 -16.30 7.80
CA GLU A 140 11.86 -16.17 6.68
C GLU A 140 11.38 -15.11 5.67
N LYS A 141 12.32 -14.61 4.88
CA LYS A 141 12.01 -13.69 3.78
C LYS A 141 11.13 -14.40 2.75
N THR A 142 10.13 -13.68 2.25
CA THR A 142 9.25 -14.12 1.16
C THR A 142 8.84 -12.91 0.32
N SER A 143 7.85 -13.07 -0.56
CA SER A 143 7.31 -12.03 -1.44
C SER A 143 5.78 -12.08 -1.48
N ILE A 144 5.15 -10.95 -1.81
CA ILE A 144 3.69 -10.89 -2.01
C ILE A 144 3.25 -11.91 -3.09
N PRO A 145 3.94 -12.04 -4.25
CA PRO A 145 3.60 -13.07 -5.23
C PRO A 145 3.71 -14.50 -4.71
N ALA A 146 4.75 -14.82 -3.92
CA ALA A 146 4.91 -16.17 -3.35
C ALA A 146 3.79 -16.49 -2.35
N LEU A 147 3.41 -15.53 -1.51
CA LEU A 147 2.26 -15.68 -0.61
C LEU A 147 0.96 -15.85 -1.39
N ALA A 148 0.74 -15.05 -2.44
CA ALA A 148 -0.45 -15.19 -3.31
C ALA A 148 -0.51 -16.58 -3.97
N GLN A 149 0.61 -17.10 -4.46
CA GLN A 149 0.68 -18.45 -5.01
C GLN A 149 0.35 -19.51 -3.96
N GLN A 150 0.83 -19.35 -2.73
CA GLN A 150 0.52 -20.28 -1.64
C GLN A 150 -0.97 -20.23 -1.27
N LEU A 151 -1.60 -19.05 -1.28
CA LEU A 151 -3.06 -18.90 -1.07
C LEU A 151 -3.86 -19.60 -2.16
N PHE A 152 -3.44 -19.42 -3.41
CA PHE A 152 -4.05 -20.08 -4.57
C PHE A 152 -3.94 -21.61 -4.44
N ALA A 153 -2.76 -22.13 -4.10
CA ALA A 153 -2.52 -23.56 -3.89
C ALA A 153 -3.35 -24.12 -2.72
N ALA A 154 -3.63 -23.31 -1.69
CA ALA A 154 -4.50 -23.66 -0.57
C ALA A 154 -6.01 -23.56 -0.88
N GLY A 155 -6.39 -23.31 -2.15
CA GLY A 155 -7.79 -23.24 -2.58
C GLY A 155 -8.53 -21.96 -2.17
N ARG A 156 -7.84 -20.94 -1.66
CA ARG A 156 -8.44 -19.64 -1.33
C ARG A 156 -8.27 -18.70 -2.52
N ARG A 157 -9.33 -18.61 -3.35
CA ARG A 157 -9.47 -17.56 -4.37
C ARG A 157 -9.95 -16.28 -3.73
#